data_AF-A0A356T2W6-F1
#
_entry.id   AF-A0A356T2W6-F1
#
_cell.length_a   1.000
_cell.length_b   1.000
_cell.length_c   1.000
_cell.angle_alpha   90.00
_cell.angle_beta   90.00
_cell.angle_gamma   90.00
#
_symmetry.space_group_name_H-M   'P 1'
#
loop_
_entity.id
_entity.type
_entity.pdbx_description
1 polymer ?
#
loop_
_entity_poly.entity_id
_entity_poly.type
_entity_poly.pdbx_seq_one_letter_code
_entity_poly.pdbx_strand_id
1 'polypeptide(L)' 'MVTADREDAFVIVDGLSRGRAPLTLERVAPGAHTVRLQAQGAAPFETECVIRFGETCAVEAAL' A
#
# COMPACT_ATOMS: atom_id res chain seq x y z
N MET A 1 -0.20 -10.82 5.49
CA MET A 1 -1.47 -10.11 5.73
C MET A 1 -1.14 -8.68 6.06
N VAL A 2 -1.63 -7.73 5.27
CA VAL A 2 -1.43 -6.30 5.49
C VAL A 2 -2.68 -5.74 6.12
N THR A 3 -2.57 -5.10 7.27
CA THR A 3 -3.69 -4.47 7.96
C THR A 3 -3.45 -2.98 8.01
N ALA A 4 -4.22 -2.22 7.22
CA ALA A 4 -4.17 -0.77 7.21
C ALA A 4 -5.42 -0.23 7.93
N ASP A 5 -5.28 0.07 9.22
CA ASP A 5 -6.33 0.44 10.19
C ASP A 5 -6.85 1.90 10.10
N ARG A 6 -6.82 2.55 8.92
CA ARG A 6 -7.51 3.85 8.72
C ARG A 6 -8.28 3.90 7.40
N GLU A 7 -9.60 3.93 7.54
CA GLU A 7 -10.67 3.74 6.53
C GLU A 7 -10.73 4.73 5.34
N ASP A 8 -9.75 5.61 5.12
CA ASP A 8 -9.80 6.56 3.99
C ASP A 8 -8.40 6.98 3.48
N ALA A 9 -7.37 6.18 3.71
CA ALA A 9 -6.06 6.42 3.11
C ALA A 9 -6.06 5.99 1.64
N PHE A 10 -5.79 6.91 0.71
CA PHE A 10 -5.56 6.57 -0.70
C PHE A 10 -4.28 5.77 -0.84
N VAL A 11 -4.39 4.58 -1.43
CA VAL A 11 -3.28 3.68 -1.71
C VAL A 11 -2.84 3.89 -3.15
N ILE A 12 -1.60 4.33 -3.32
CA ILE A 12 -0.94 4.56 -4.60
C ILE A 12 0.19 3.55 -4.70
N VAL A 13 0.19 2.72 -5.74
CA VAL A 13 1.23 1.71 -5.98
C VAL A 13 1.88 1.97 -7.33
N ASP A 14 3.20 2.14 -7.34
CA ASP A 14 3.99 2.50 -8.53
C ASP A 14 3.50 3.79 -9.21
N GLY A 15 3.02 4.75 -8.42
CA GLY A 15 2.42 5.99 -8.91
C GLY A 15 0.98 5.86 -9.43
N LEU A 16 0.40 4.65 -9.44
CA LEU A 16 -1.00 4.43 -9.80
C LEU A 16 -1.88 4.39 -8.56
N SER A 17 -2.89 5.27 -8.48
CA SER A 17 -3.90 5.19 -7.42
C SER A 17 -4.72 3.91 -7.59
N ARG A 18 -4.64 3.03 -6.59
CA ARG A 18 -5.28 1.71 -6.59
C ARG A 18 -6.58 1.67 -5.81
N GLY A 19 -6.83 2.66 -4.95
CA GLY A 19 -8.06 2.74 -4.15
C GLY A 19 -7.82 3.32 -2.77
N ARG A 20 -8.65 2.92 -1.80
CA ARG A 20 -8.54 3.32 -0.39
C ARG A 20 -8.29 2.09 0.48
N ALA A 21 -7.54 2.28 1.55
CA ALA A 21 -7.31 1.24 2.55
C ALA A 21 -8.58 0.93 3.37
N PRO A 22 -8.83 -0.33 3.77
CA PRO A 22 -8.03 -1.52 3.47
C PRO A 22 -8.21 -2.00 2.02
N LEU A 23 -7.09 -2.14 1.30
CA LEU A 23 -7.07 -2.59 -0.09
C LEU A 23 -6.18 -3.81 -0.21
N THR A 24 -6.72 -4.89 -0.79
CA THR A 24 -5.94 -6.07 -1.16
C THR A 24 -5.71 -6.05 -2.66
N LEU A 25 -4.45 -5.99 -3.09
CA LEU A 25 -4.07 -6.08 -4.49
C LEU A 25 -3.65 -7.51 -4.82
N GLU A 26 -4.46 -8.18 -5.61
CA GLU A 26 -4.13 -9.50 -6.14
C GLU A 26 -3.33 -9.36 -7.44
N ARG A 27 -2.44 -10.33 -7.72
CA ARG A 27 -1.64 -10.41 -8.96
C ARG A 27 -0.69 -9.24 -9.20
N VAL A 28 -0.10 -8.68 -8.15
CA VAL A 28 1.04 -7.77 -8.32
C VAL A 28 2.24 -8.59 -8.84
N ALA A 29 2.94 -8.06 -9.84
CA ALA A 29 4.12 -8.72 -10.37
C ALA A 29 5.18 -8.86 -9.26
N PRO A 30 6.02 -9.91 -9.26
CA PRO A 30 7.16 -9.94 -8.36
C PRO A 30 8.14 -8.82 -8.74
N GLY A 31 8.57 -8.04 -7.75
CA GLY A 31 9.38 -6.85 -7.95
C GLY A 31 9.35 -5.92 -6.75
N ALA A 32 10.20 -4.88 -6.78
CA ALA A 32 10.09 -3.76 -5.87
C ALA A 32 8.96 -2.85 -6.33
N HIS A 33 7.98 -2.63 -5.46
CA HIS A 33 6.84 -1.77 -5.69
C HIS A 33 6.83 -0.63 -4.68
N THR A 34 6.69 0.60 -5.15
CA THR A 34 6.60 1.76 -4.26
C THR A 34 5.14 1.94 -3.85
N VAL A 35 4.86 1.80 -2.55
CA VAL A 35 3.53 1.97 -1.97
C VAL A 35 3.48 3.29 -1.21
N ARG A 36 2.61 4.19 -1.64
CA ARG A 36 2.35 5.47 -1.01
C ARG A 36 0.93 5.51 -0.50
N LEU A 37 0.77 5.77 0.79
CA LEU A 37 -0.51 6.01 1.44
C LEU A 37 -0.68 7.50 1.72
N GLN A 38 -1.82 8.04 1.28
CA GLN A 38 -2.16 9.44 1.47
C GLN A 38 -3.54 9.54 2.12
N ALA A 39 -3.59 9.95 3.38
CA ALA A 39 -4.84 10.28 4.06
C ALA A 39 -5.04 11.80 4.13
N GLN A 40 -6.29 12.23 4.12
CA GLN A 40 -6.62 13.65 4.28
C GLN A 40 -6.28 14.12 5.70
N GLY A 41 -5.40 15.11 5.81
CA GLY A 41 -4.99 15.67 7.10
C GLY A 41 -3.83 14.95 7.80
N ALA A 42 -3.27 13.90 7.19
CA ALA A 42 -2.06 13.22 7.67
C ALA A 42 -0.90 13.45 6.69
N ALA A 43 0.34 13.25 7.18
CA ALA A 43 1.51 13.26 6.31
C ALA A 43 1.44 12.07 5.33
N PRO A 44 1.84 12.23 4.05
CA PRO A 44 1.92 11.12 3.13
C PRO A 44 2.96 10.10 3.64
N PHE A 45 2.56 8.85 3.74
CA PHE A 45 3.45 7.75 4.07
C PHE A 45 3.89 7.07 2.78
N GLU A 46 5.19 6.84 2.62
CA GLU A 46 5.74 6.16 1.44
C GLU A 46 6.68 5.07 1.91
N THR A 47 6.52 3.87 1.34
CA THR A 47 7.35 2.72 1.64
C THR A 47 7.60 1.91 0.38
N GLU A 48 8.72 1.21 0.34
CA GLU A 48 9.03 0.28 -0.72
C GLU A 48 8.71 -1.15 -0.24
N CYS A 49 8.01 -1.87 -1.08
CA CYS A 49 7.46 -3.17 -0.79
C CYS A 49 7.95 -4.14 -1.87
N VAL A 50 8.84 -5.04 -1.49
CA VAL A 50 9.39 -6.04 -2.41
C VAL A 50 8.51 -7.28 -2.36
N ILE A 51 7.75 -7.51 -3.42
CA ILE A 51 6.90 -8.68 -3.57
C ILE A 51 7.71 -9.79 -4.24
N ARG A 52 7.88 -10.93 -3.57
CA ARG A 52 8.39 -12.15 -4.20
C ARG A 52 7.24 -13.05 -4.63
N PHE A 53 7.54 -14.03 -5.48
CA PHE A 53 6.53 -14.94 -6.01
C PHE A 53 5.77 -15.65 -4.87
N GLY A 54 4.45 -15.41 -4.79
CA GLY A 54 3.59 -15.96 -3.73
C GLY A 54 3.69 -15.26 -2.37
N GLU A 55 4.48 -14.19 -2.25
CA GLU A 55 4.65 -13.43 -1.02
C GLU A 55 3.61 -12.30 -0.94
N THR A 56 3.05 -12.06 0.24
CA THR A 56 2.14 -10.93 0.50
C THR A 56 2.89 -9.90 1.32
N CYS A 57 2.97 -8.67 0.83
CA CYS A 57 3.79 -7.64 1.46
C CYS A 57 2.97 -6.70 2.35
N ALA A 58 3.25 -6.85 3.65
CA ALA A 58 2.90 -6.15 4.88
C ALA A 58 2.89 -4.60 5.01
N VAL A 59 2.13 -3.76 4.29
CA VAL A 59 2.20 -2.29 4.52
C VAL A 59 1.19 -1.77 5.56
N GLU A 60 1.65 -1.61 6.80
CA GLU A 60 0.91 -0.91 7.85
C GLU A 60 1.43 0.53 7.96
N ALA A 61 0.56 1.52 7.79
CA ALA A 61 0.91 2.92 7.94
C ALA A 61 0.27 3.49 9.21
N ALA A 62 1.11 3.94 10.14
CA ALA A 62 0.67 4.74 11.28
C ALA A 62 0.51 6.20 10.82
N LEU A 63 -0.70 6.53 10.34
CA LEU A 63 -1.12 7.87 9.90
C LEU A 63 -1.88 8.63 11.00
#